data_AF-A0A8H5ZGZ2-F1
#
_entry.id   AF-A0A8H5ZGZ2-F1
#
_cell.length_a   1.000
_cell.length_b   1.000
_cell.length_c   1.000
_cell.angle_alpha   90.00
_cell.angle_beta   90.00
_cell.angle_gamma   90.00
#
_symmetry.space_group_name_H-M   'P 1'
#
loop_
_entity.id
_entity.type
_entity.pdbx_description
1 polymer ?
#
loop_
_entity_poly.entity_id
_entity_poly.type
_entity_poly.pdbx_seq_one_letter_code
_entity_poly.pdbx_strand_id
1 'polypeptide(L)'
;MDPRLSTLPLSKNASDHQSYLNAIAAQLEDENSFFREAAVIALGKQPTLPSHILQGVATQLEDKEGAIRKSTLKVLDKQPNPPDSILRAVAGRIEDEFKFIRASTITALCKQPALPDDILKTLAALLGDKHSFAQAADIEILSKQPVFPNEIVEAVAAKLDDKDDFIHAAVVEKLGK
;
A
#
# COMPACT_ATOMS: atom_id res chain seq x y z
N MET A 1 21.56 50.80 11.43
CA MET A 1 20.89 49.75 10.65
C MET A 1 21.89 48.63 10.50
N ASP A 2 21.82 47.62 11.38
CA ASP A 2 22.83 46.57 11.49
C ASP A 2 22.46 45.40 10.54
N PRO A 3 23.25 45.08 9.51
CA PRO A 3 22.89 44.09 8.49
C PRO A 3 23.07 42.63 8.96
N ARG A 4 23.25 42.38 10.26
CA ARG A 4 23.57 41.08 10.84
C ARG A 4 22.38 40.29 11.40
N LEU A 5 21.14 40.77 11.22
CA LEU A 5 19.96 40.20 11.89
C LEU A 5 18.97 39.40 11.01
N SER A 6 19.28 39.06 9.75
CA SER A 6 18.25 38.51 8.85
C SER A 6 18.46 37.09 8.31
N THR A 7 19.50 36.36 8.71
CA THR A 7 19.74 35.00 8.18
C THR A 7 20.23 34.01 9.27
N LEU A 8 19.38 33.70 10.24
CA LEU A 8 19.48 32.43 10.99
C LEU A 8 18.49 31.43 10.34
N PRO A 9 18.85 30.13 10.25
CA PRO A 9 18.85 29.46 8.96
C PRO A 9 17.62 28.57 8.81
N LEU A 10 16.89 28.74 7.71
CA LEU A 10 15.94 27.73 7.20
C LEU A 10 16.56 26.32 7.19
N SER A 11 17.87 26.23 6.96
CA SER A 11 18.67 25.00 7.00
C SER A 11 18.69 24.32 8.38
N LYS A 12 18.70 25.05 9.51
CA LYS A 12 18.83 24.46 10.85
C LYS A 12 17.51 23.83 11.31
N ASN A 13 16.39 24.51 11.07
CA ASN A 13 15.07 23.97 11.41
C ASN A 13 14.72 22.72 10.58
N ALA A 14 15.11 22.68 9.30
CA ALA A 14 14.91 21.51 8.46
C ALA A 14 15.79 20.33 8.90
N SER A 15 17.05 20.57 9.30
CA SER A 15 17.92 19.52 9.83
C SER A 15 17.44 18.99 11.18
N ASP A 16 16.90 19.86 12.04
CA ASP A 16 16.36 19.47 13.35
C ASP A 16 15.10 18.62 13.20
N HIS A 17 14.21 18.99 12.27
CA HIS A 17 13.03 18.20 11.95
C HIS A 17 13.38 16.83 11.34
N GLN A 18 14.33 16.79 10.40
CA GLN A 18 14.79 15.53 9.80
C GLN A 18 15.42 14.60 10.86
N SER A 19 16.21 15.17 11.77
CA SER A 19 16.82 14.42 12.87
C SER A 19 15.77 13.84 13.82
N TYR A 20 14.72 14.63 14.11
CA TYR A 20 13.57 14.17 14.90
C TYR A 20 12.82 13.01 14.23
N LEU A 21 12.53 13.11 12.93
CA LEU A 21 11.87 12.01 12.21
C LEU A 21 12.73 10.75 12.16
N ASN A 22 14.05 10.89 12.01
CA ASN A 22 14.98 9.75 12.06
C ASN A 22 14.98 9.08 13.45
N ALA A 23 14.91 9.86 14.53
CA ALA A 23 14.83 9.32 15.89
C ALA A 23 13.54 8.51 16.11
N ILE A 24 12.41 8.97 15.56
CA ILE A 24 11.16 8.20 15.58
C ILE A 24 11.30 6.95 14.71
N ALA A 25 11.87 7.06 13.51
CA ALA A 25 12.01 5.93 12.60
C ALA A 25 12.88 4.81 13.16
N ALA A 26 13.89 5.13 13.98
CA ALA A 26 14.68 4.12 14.69
C ALA A 26 13.82 3.23 15.61
N GLN A 27 12.69 3.73 16.12
CA GLN A 27 11.78 2.97 16.98
C GLN A 27 10.92 1.96 16.20
N LEU A 28 10.95 1.98 14.85
CA LEU A 28 10.27 0.97 14.01
C LEU A 28 10.94 -0.42 14.12
N GLU A 29 12.17 -0.49 14.64
CA GLU A 29 12.92 -1.73 14.83
C GLU A 29 12.98 -2.16 16.30
N ASP A 30 12.27 -1.46 17.19
CA ASP A 30 12.27 -1.79 18.63
C ASP A 30 11.65 -3.16 18.88
N GLU A 31 12.19 -3.92 19.83
CA GLU A 31 11.68 -5.26 20.17
C GLU A 31 10.24 -5.20 20.72
N ASN A 32 9.90 -4.11 21.40
CA ASN A 32 8.58 -3.89 21.98
C ASN A 32 7.63 -3.31 20.91
N SER A 33 6.55 -4.05 20.66
CA SER A 33 5.50 -3.65 19.71
C SER A 33 4.85 -2.31 20.06
N PHE A 34 4.81 -1.92 21.33
CA PHE A 34 4.28 -0.62 21.74
C PHE A 34 5.10 0.54 21.15
N PHE A 35 6.44 0.45 21.16
CA PHE A 35 7.29 1.49 20.60
C PHE A 35 7.21 1.52 19.07
N ARG A 36 7.18 0.35 18.42
CA ARG A 36 6.96 0.26 16.97
C ARG A 36 5.62 0.87 16.55
N GLU A 37 4.54 0.54 17.24
CA GLU A 37 3.22 1.11 16.95
C GLU A 37 3.20 2.63 17.16
N ALA A 38 3.77 3.11 18.27
CA ALA A 38 3.87 4.54 18.56
C ALA A 38 4.67 5.27 17.46
N ALA A 39 5.74 4.65 16.95
CA ALA A 39 6.54 5.19 15.86
C ALA A 39 5.73 5.31 14.56
N VAL A 40 5.03 4.25 14.16
CA VAL A 40 4.14 4.27 12.99
C VAL A 40 3.08 5.38 13.13
N ILE A 41 2.42 5.47 14.29
CA ILE A 41 1.39 6.48 14.52
C ILE A 41 1.98 7.90 14.47
N ALA A 42 3.16 8.12 15.06
CA ALA A 42 3.82 9.42 15.07
C ALA A 42 4.26 9.86 13.68
N LEU A 43 4.87 8.96 12.90
CA LEU A 43 5.24 9.22 11.51
C LEU A 43 4.00 9.45 10.63
N GLY A 44 2.91 8.75 10.90
CA GLY A 44 1.61 8.92 10.23
C GLY A 44 0.92 10.27 10.41
N LYS A 45 1.43 11.13 11.31
CA LYS A 45 0.99 12.52 11.45
C LYS A 45 1.64 13.44 10.44
N GLN A 46 2.71 13.01 9.77
CA GLN A 46 3.36 13.80 8.73
C GLN A 46 2.57 13.69 7.42
N PRO A 47 2.32 14.82 6.73
CA PRO A 47 1.64 14.80 5.44
C PRO A 47 2.47 14.07 4.38
N THR A 48 3.79 14.18 4.46
CA THR A 48 4.76 13.51 3.58
C THR A 48 5.95 13.03 4.39
N LEU A 49 6.42 11.82 4.11
CA LEU A 49 7.61 11.26 4.74
C LEU A 49 8.80 11.26 3.76
N PRO A 50 10.03 11.49 4.25
CA PRO A 50 11.24 11.22 3.49
C PRO A 50 11.26 9.75 3.04
N SER A 51 11.77 9.49 1.82
CA SER A 51 11.67 8.18 1.19
C SER A 51 12.23 7.04 2.03
N HIS A 52 13.36 7.22 2.72
CA HIS A 52 13.95 6.16 3.56
C HIS A 52 13.10 5.85 4.80
N ILE A 53 12.49 6.87 5.42
CA ILE A 53 11.55 6.68 6.53
C ILE A 53 10.27 6.01 6.05
N LEU A 54 9.78 6.40 4.87
CA LEU A 54 8.61 5.79 4.28
C LEU A 54 8.83 4.30 3.99
N GLN A 55 10.02 3.91 3.50
CA GLN A 55 10.39 2.50 3.37
C GLN A 55 10.42 1.80 4.72
N GLY A 56 11.01 2.42 5.75
CA GLY A 56 11.00 1.88 7.12
C GLY A 56 9.58 1.69 7.67
N VAL A 57 8.65 2.60 7.37
CA VAL A 57 7.23 2.40 7.71
C VAL A 57 6.66 1.22 6.93
N ALA A 58 6.96 1.08 5.64
CA ALA A 58 6.44 -0.02 4.82
C ALA A 58 6.90 -1.41 5.30
N THR A 59 8.08 -1.56 5.91
CA THR A 59 8.51 -2.85 6.49
C THR A 59 7.60 -3.31 7.62
N GLN A 60 6.92 -2.39 8.30
CA GLN A 60 5.97 -2.71 9.37
C GLN A 60 4.67 -3.36 8.85
N LEU A 61 4.50 -3.49 7.53
CA LEU A 61 3.46 -4.35 6.95
C LEU A 61 3.74 -5.83 7.25
N GLU A 62 4.97 -6.22 7.57
CA GLU A 62 5.35 -7.59 7.94
C GLU A 62 5.36 -7.84 9.45
N ASP A 63 4.95 -6.85 10.26
CA ASP A 63 4.91 -7.01 11.71
C ASP A 63 3.96 -8.14 12.11
N LYS A 64 4.36 -8.95 13.09
CA LYS A 64 3.54 -10.02 13.68
C LYS A 64 2.22 -9.51 14.26
N GLU A 65 2.20 -8.28 14.77
CA GLU A 65 1.04 -7.66 15.37
C GLU A 65 0.13 -7.03 14.30
N GLY A 66 -1.07 -7.57 14.11
CA GLY A 66 -2.03 -7.04 13.14
C GLY A 66 -2.44 -5.58 13.37
N ALA A 67 -2.34 -5.08 14.61
CA ALA A 67 -2.57 -3.67 14.93
C ALA A 67 -1.53 -2.75 14.28
N ILE A 68 -0.25 -3.14 14.30
CA ILE A 68 0.84 -2.41 13.66
C ILE A 68 0.64 -2.43 12.15
N ARG A 69 0.43 -3.60 11.54
CA ARG A 69 0.15 -3.73 10.09
C ARG A 69 -0.99 -2.82 9.64
N LYS A 70 -2.08 -2.76 10.41
CA LYS A 70 -3.23 -1.88 10.15
C LYS A 70 -2.86 -0.41 10.23
N SER A 71 -2.14 -0.01 11.28
CA SER A 71 -1.67 1.37 11.45
C SER A 71 -0.75 1.77 10.28
N THR A 72 0.12 0.87 9.85
CA THR A 72 1.01 1.05 8.70
C THR A 72 0.23 1.29 7.42
N LEU A 73 -0.76 0.45 7.09
CA LEU A 73 -1.62 0.66 5.93
C LEU A 73 -2.30 2.04 5.94
N LYS A 74 -2.79 2.50 7.10
CA LYS A 74 -3.38 3.84 7.23
C LYS A 74 -2.37 4.97 7.00
N VAL A 75 -1.10 4.76 7.34
CA VAL A 75 -0.05 5.75 7.05
C VAL A 75 0.23 5.79 5.56
N LEU A 76 0.45 4.61 4.94
CA LEU A 76 0.76 4.50 3.51
C LEU A 76 -0.38 5.02 2.62
N ASP A 77 -1.64 4.76 2.99
CA ASP A 77 -2.84 5.25 2.28
C ASP A 77 -2.94 6.79 2.25
N LYS A 78 -2.27 7.49 3.17
CA LYS A 78 -2.22 8.97 3.19
C LYS A 78 -1.06 9.53 2.39
N GLN A 79 -0.07 8.72 2.02
CA GLN A 79 1.11 9.21 1.32
C GLN A 79 0.78 9.38 -0.17
N PRO A 80 1.06 10.56 -0.75
CA PRO A 80 0.81 10.78 -2.17
C PRO A 80 1.82 9.99 -3.00
N ASN A 81 1.33 9.31 -4.04
CA ASN A 81 2.15 8.61 -5.05
C ASN A 81 3.21 7.68 -4.42
N PRO A 82 2.81 6.65 -3.66
CA PRO A 82 3.75 5.71 -3.08
C PRO A 82 4.59 5.03 -4.19
N PRO A 83 5.91 4.84 -3.98
CA PRO A 83 6.75 4.08 -4.91
C PRO A 83 6.22 2.66 -5.13
N ASP A 84 6.51 2.08 -6.30
CA ASP A 84 6.10 0.71 -6.64
C ASP A 84 6.54 -0.33 -5.61
N SER A 85 7.70 -0.17 -4.96
CA SER A 85 8.14 -1.10 -3.91
C SER A 85 7.18 -1.12 -2.73
N ILE A 86 6.58 0.02 -2.39
CA ILE A 86 5.58 0.13 -1.32
C ILE A 86 4.25 -0.43 -1.78
N LEU A 87 3.85 -0.17 -3.03
CA LEU A 87 2.66 -0.81 -3.60
C LEU A 87 2.77 -2.34 -3.59
N ARG A 88 3.95 -2.89 -3.85
CA ARG A 88 4.21 -4.34 -3.74
C ARG A 88 4.08 -4.83 -2.30
N ALA A 89 4.66 -4.10 -1.34
CA ALA A 89 4.53 -4.45 0.07
C ALA A 89 3.06 -4.42 0.53
N VAL A 90 2.28 -3.42 0.07
CA VAL A 90 0.83 -3.34 0.31
C VAL A 90 0.11 -4.53 -0.34
N ALA A 91 0.36 -4.82 -1.62
CA ALA A 91 -0.25 -5.95 -2.32
C ALA A 91 0.05 -7.30 -1.64
N GLY A 92 1.21 -7.44 -1.01
CA GLY A 92 1.55 -8.61 -0.20
C GLY A 92 0.62 -8.86 1.01
N ARG A 93 -0.32 -7.96 1.31
CA ARG A 93 -1.32 -8.09 2.40
C ARG A 93 -2.74 -8.42 1.92
N ILE A 94 -2.94 -8.70 0.63
CA ILE A 94 -4.25 -9.10 0.07
C ILE A 94 -4.81 -10.35 0.75
N GLU A 95 -3.94 -11.29 1.10
CA GLU A 95 -4.29 -12.56 1.75
C GLU A 95 -3.99 -12.58 3.25
N ASP A 96 -3.86 -11.39 3.87
CA ASP A 96 -3.60 -11.30 5.31
C ASP A 96 -4.65 -12.08 6.13
N GLU A 97 -4.20 -12.72 7.21
CA GLU A 97 -5.03 -13.51 8.13
C GLU A 97 -6.22 -12.69 8.67
N PHE A 98 -6.02 -11.38 8.88
CA PHE A 98 -7.04 -10.50 9.41
C PHE A 98 -7.85 -9.84 8.30
N LYS A 99 -9.17 -10.10 8.30
CA LYS A 99 -10.12 -9.52 7.34
C LYS A 99 -10.04 -7.99 7.21
N PHE A 100 -9.79 -7.27 8.31
CA PHE A 100 -9.68 -5.81 8.28
C PHE A 100 -8.41 -5.31 7.57
N ILE A 101 -7.32 -6.10 7.58
CA ILE A 101 -6.09 -5.78 6.84
C ILE A 101 -6.31 -6.00 5.36
N ARG A 102 -6.92 -7.13 4.98
CA ARG A 102 -7.34 -7.39 3.59
C ARG A 102 -8.18 -6.24 3.04
N ALA A 103 -9.24 -5.84 3.75
CA ALA A 103 -10.11 -4.74 3.34
C ALA A 103 -9.38 -3.39 3.20
N SER A 104 -8.45 -3.09 4.13
CA SER A 104 -7.65 -1.86 4.07
C SER A 104 -6.68 -1.88 2.88
N THR A 105 -6.10 -3.04 2.59
CA THR A 105 -5.21 -3.27 1.45
C THR A 105 -5.94 -3.04 0.13
N ILE A 106 -7.11 -3.65 -0.03
CA ILE A 106 -7.97 -3.49 -1.21
C ILE A 106 -8.32 -2.02 -1.41
N THR A 107 -8.74 -1.34 -0.34
CA THR A 107 -9.07 0.09 -0.37
C THR A 107 -7.88 0.94 -0.83
N ALA A 108 -6.68 0.67 -0.32
CA ALA A 108 -5.47 1.40 -0.68
C ALA A 108 -5.07 1.18 -2.15
N LEU A 109 -5.18 -0.05 -2.66
CA LEU A 109 -4.87 -0.38 -4.06
C LEU A 109 -5.91 0.19 -5.03
N CYS A 110 -7.20 0.16 -4.70
CA CYS A 110 -8.28 0.74 -5.52
C CYS A 110 -8.17 2.26 -5.71
N LYS A 111 -7.45 2.97 -4.83
CA LYS A 111 -7.20 4.41 -4.96
C LYS A 111 -6.04 4.74 -5.90
N GLN A 112 -5.20 3.76 -6.23
CA GLN A 112 -4.05 4.00 -7.08
C GLN A 112 -4.51 4.14 -8.54
N PRO A 113 -4.12 5.23 -9.22
CA PRO A 113 -4.53 5.46 -10.60
C PRO A 113 -3.91 4.43 -11.57
N ALA A 114 -2.75 3.89 -11.22
CA ALA A 114 -2.10 2.80 -11.93
C ALA A 114 -1.31 1.96 -10.93
N LEU A 115 -1.41 0.64 -11.07
CA LEU A 115 -0.63 -0.33 -10.33
C LEU A 115 0.45 -0.95 -11.24
N PRO A 116 1.61 -1.33 -10.68
CA PRO A 116 2.62 -2.11 -11.39
C PRO A 116 2.07 -3.42 -11.99
N ASP A 117 2.52 -3.76 -13.19
CA ASP A 117 2.08 -4.97 -13.93
C ASP A 117 2.21 -6.26 -13.14
N ASP A 118 3.25 -6.38 -12.30
CA ASP A 118 3.47 -7.58 -11.48
C ASP A 118 2.41 -7.75 -10.39
N ILE A 119 1.88 -6.65 -9.85
CA ILE A 119 0.73 -6.68 -8.93
C ILE A 119 -0.53 -7.09 -9.67
N LEU A 120 -0.78 -6.56 -10.87
CA LEU A 120 -1.93 -6.94 -11.69
C LEU A 120 -1.89 -8.44 -12.05
N LYS A 121 -0.72 -8.96 -12.40
CA LYS A 121 -0.51 -10.40 -12.68
C LYS A 121 -0.78 -11.27 -11.45
N THR A 122 -0.35 -10.81 -10.27
CA THR A 122 -0.61 -11.51 -9.01
C THR A 122 -2.11 -11.55 -8.69
N LEU A 123 -2.80 -10.42 -8.80
CA LEU A 123 -4.26 -10.33 -8.62
C LEU A 123 -5.02 -11.27 -9.58
N ALA A 124 -4.61 -11.30 -10.85
CA ALA A 124 -5.22 -12.17 -11.85
C ALA A 124 -4.97 -13.66 -11.59
N ALA A 125 -3.81 -14.01 -11.04
CA ALA A 125 -3.52 -15.39 -10.63
C ALA A 125 -4.47 -15.84 -9.51
N LEU A 126 -4.71 -14.97 -8.52
CA LEU A 126 -5.58 -15.23 -7.35
C LEU A 126 -7.05 -15.47 -7.72
N LEU A 127 -7.54 -14.89 -8.83
CA LEU A 127 -8.91 -15.14 -9.32
C LEU A 127 -9.20 -16.61 -9.63
N GLY A 128 -8.17 -17.36 -10.04
CA GLY A 128 -8.31 -18.80 -10.32
C GLY A 128 -8.12 -19.69 -9.10
N ASP A 129 -7.74 -19.14 -7.94
CA ASP A 129 -7.64 -19.92 -6.71
C ASP A 129 -9.03 -20.07 -6.08
N LYS A 130 -9.54 -21.30 -6.03
CA LYS A 130 -10.87 -21.62 -5.49
C LYS A 130 -10.98 -21.38 -3.98
N HIS A 131 -9.85 -21.22 -3.28
CA HIS A 131 -9.78 -20.93 -1.84
C HIS A 131 -9.54 -19.45 -1.54
N SER A 132 -9.31 -18.62 -2.56
CA SER A 132 -9.12 -17.18 -2.35
C SER A 132 -10.40 -16.54 -1.82
N PHE A 133 -10.33 -16.03 -0.58
CA PHE A 133 -11.35 -15.14 -0.02
C PHE A 133 -11.41 -13.81 -0.79
N ALA A 134 -10.37 -13.50 -1.57
CA ALA A 134 -10.15 -12.22 -2.21
C ALA A 134 -10.71 -12.13 -3.64
N GLN A 135 -11.29 -13.18 -4.24
CA GLN A 135 -11.72 -13.14 -5.65
C GLN A 135 -12.55 -11.90 -6.03
N ALA A 136 -13.58 -11.56 -5.23
CA ALA A 136 -14.40 -10.37 -5.47
C ALA A 136 -13.61 -9.06 -5.31
N ALA A 137 -12.63 -9.04 -4.41
CA ALA A 137 -11.77 -7.90 -4.18
C ALA A 137 -10.70 -7.74 -5.27
N ASP A 138 -10.16 -8.85 -5.79
CA ASP A 138 -9.21 -8.84 -6.89
C ASP A 138 -9.89 -8.29 -8.14
N ILE A 139 -11.14 -8.70 -8.42
CA ILE A 139 -11.99 -8.09 -9.47
C ILE A 139 -12.19 -6.60 -9.21
N GLU A 140 -12.47 -6.21 -7.96
CA GLU A 140 -12.69 -4.81 -7.60
C GLU A 140 -11.45 -3.96 -7.93
N ILE A 141 -10.27 -4.37 -7.45
CA ILE A 141 -9.00 -3.67 -7.68
C ILE A 141 -8.69 -3.61 -9.16
N LEU A 142 -8.74 -4.76 -9.84
CA LEU A 142 -8.48 -4.85 -11.26
C LEU A 142 -9.40 -3.88 -11.99
N SER A 143 -10.71 -3.90 -11.75
CA SER A 143 -11.69 -3.04 -12.45
C SER A 143 -11.53 -1.52 -12.27
N LYS A 144 -10.60 -1.05 -11.42
CA LYS A 144 -10.24 0.36 -11.25
C LYS A 144 -9.02 0.77 -12.08
N GLN A 145 -8.33 -0.17 -12.70
CA GLN A 145 -7.11 0.08 -13.44
C GLN A 145 -7.42 0.48 -14.88
N PRO A 146 -6.74 1.52 -15.42
CA PRO A 146 -7.05 2.09 -16.72
C PRO A 146 -6.51 1.27 -17.91
N VAL A 147 -5.50 0.43 -17.67
CA VAL A 147 -4.85 -0.37 -18.71
C VAL A 147 -4.67 -1.78 -18.18
N PHE A 148 -5.12 -2.76 -18.97
CA PHE A 148 -4.82 -4.16 -18.73
C PHE A 148 -3.95 -4.66 -19.89
N PRO A 149 -2.81 -5.29 -19.61
CA PRO A 149 -2.17 -6.14 -20.59
C PRO A 149 -3.17 -7.22 -21.04
N ASN A 150 -3.31 -7.44 -22.35
CA ASN A 150 -4.25 -8.44 -22.90
C ASN A 150 -4.08 -9.82 -22.25
N GLU A 151 -2.84 -10.17 -21.89
CA GLU A 151 -2.48 -11.39 -21.16
C GLU A 151 -3.26 -11.56 -19.85
N ILE A 152 -3.56 -10.47 -19.14
CA ILE A 152 -4.35 -10.48 -17.91
C ILE A 152 -5.82 -10.69 -18.22
N VAL A 153 -6.35 -10.04 -19.24
CA VAL A 153 -7.75 -10.21 -19.69
C VAL A 153 -7.99 -11.66 -20.10
N GLU A 154 -7.08 -12.25 -20.88
CA GLU A 154 -7.14 -13.65 -21.29
C GLU A 154 -7.05 -14.61 -20.10
N ALA A 155 -6.10 -14.38 -19.17
CA ALA A 155 -5.95 -15.20 -17.97
C ALA A 155 -7.20 -15.17 -17.09
N VAL A 156 -7.84 -14.00 -16.95
CA VAL A 156 -9.07 -13.82 -16.18
C VAL A 156 -10.26 -14.47 -16.88
N ALA A 157 -10.43 -14.28 -18.19
CA ALA A 157 -11.48 -14.93 -18.97
C ALA A 157 -11.40 -16.46 -18.89
N ALA A 158 -10.20 -17.04 -19.11
CA ALA A 158 -9.98 -18.48 -19.06
C ALA A 158 -10.24 -19.09 -17.67
N LYS A 159 -9.99 -18.34 -16.59
CA LYS A 159 -10.23 -18.79 -15.20
C LYS A 159 -11.70 -18.67 -14.78
N LEU A 160 -12.45 -17.76 -15.39
CA LEU A 160 -13.88 -17.55 -15.14
C LEU A 160 -14.78 -18.46 -16.01
N ASP A 161 -14.28 -18.99 -17.11
CA ASP A 161 -15.00 -19.99 -17.94
C ASP A 161 -15.32 -21.30 -17.15
N ASP A 162 -14.62 -21.51 -16.01
CA ASP A 162 -14.85 -22.63 -15.08
C ASP A 162 -15.88 -22.30 -13.97
N LYS A 163 -16.42 -21.07 -13.90
CA LYS A 163 -17.38 -20.62 -12.86
C LYS A 163 -18.35 -19.51 -13.32
N ASP A 164 -19.65 -19.74 -13.11
CA ASP A 164 -20.76 -18.77 -13.01
C ASP A 164 -20.76 -17.64 -14.06
N ASP A 165 -21.46 -17.87 -15.18
CA ASP A 165 -21.54 -17.02 -16.38
C ASP A 165 -21.78 -15.52 -16.11
N PHE A 166 -22.44 -15.18 -14.99
CA PHE A 166 -22.71 -13.80 -14.60
C PHE A 166 -21.44 -13.03 -14.19
N ILE A 167 -20.53 -13.66 -13.45
CA ILE A 167 -19.25 -13.05 -13.05
C ILE A 167 -18.34 -12.93 -14.28
N HIS A 168 -18.34 -13.95 -15.14
CA HIS A 168 -17.63 -13.92 -16.42
C HIS A 168 -18.05 -12.71 -17.28
N ALA A 169 -19.35 -12.53 -17.51
CA ALA A 169 -19.85 -11.41 -18.32
C ALA A 169 -19.49 -10.04 -17.73
N ALA A 170 -19.64 -9.87 -16.40
CA ALA A 170 -19.33 -8.61 -15.73
C ALA A 170 -17.83 -8.27 -15.75
N VAL A 171 -16.97 -9.28 -15.67
CA VAL A 171 -15.51 -9.08 -15.70
C VAL A 171 -15.02 -8.83 -17.13
N VAL A 172 -15.47 -9.61 -18.11
CA VAL A 172 -15.10 -9.40 -19.52
C VAL A 172 -15.61 -8.05 -20.04
N GLU A 173 -16.83 -7.63 -19.71
CA GLU A 173 -17.35 -6.31 -20.12
C GLU A 173 -16.52 -5.16 -19.53
N LYS A 174 -16.01 -5.32 -18.31
CA LYS A 174 -15.32 -4.28 -17.57
C LYS A 174 -13.82 -4.24 -17.83
N LEU A 175 -13.21 -5.38 -18.19
CA LEU A 175 -11.80 -5.50 -18.58
C LEU A 175 -11.58 -5.36 -20.09
N GLY A 176 -12.62 -5.51 -20.92
CA GLY A 176 -12.56 -5.38 -22.38
C GLY A 176 -12.83 -3.97 -22.93
N LYS A 177 -12.98 -2.96 -22.07
CA LYS A 177 -13.11 -1.54 -22.42
C LYS A 177 -11.84 -0.78 -22.04
#